data_AF-A0A0M0K3G1-F1
#
_entry.id   AF-A0A0M0K3G1-F1
#
_cell.length_a   1.000
_cell.length_b   1.000
_cell.length_c   1.000
_cell.angle_alpha   90.00
_cell.angle_beta   90.00
_cell.angle_gamma   90.00
#
_symmetry.space_group_name_H-M   'P 1'
#
loop_
_entity.id
_entity.type
_entity.pdbx_description
1 polymer ?
#
loop_
_entity_poly.entity_id
_entity_poly.type
_entity_poly.pdbx_seq_one_letter_code
_entity_poly.pdbx_strand_id
1 'polypeptide(L)'
;MLPCTETSNVPGLNRGLQLAVPSHRRELQTAVSTSAGLTSALADTAVSRIVLASGTYNLIAELSITRSVILEAAAGATVTLNAQASSTSRRRVVNINPGSSGVVQLIGLGITGGYYDVVRAHVQKFPSPRDLQCFHRPHGRLSLARCLQGGGVFVNGGTVTLSSCTISGNTADLGGGVYVNGGSVKFDSCTISGNTGTGGGVYVYSGMVAITSSSIYGNTAGYVRADGGGVYVERGTVAISSSTISGNTATYVKAFLSHRPWIALLL
;
A
#
# COMPACT_ATOMS: atom_id res chain seq x y z
N MET A 1 32.09 46.33 -59.44
CA MET A 1 31.55 45.43 -60.47
C MET A 1 30.44 44.61 -59.82
N LEU A 2 29.27 44.53 -60.46
CA LEU A 2 28.05 43.83 -60.04
C LEU A 2 28.19 42.27 -60.14
N PRO A 3 27.20 41.47 -59.69
CA PRO A 3 27.35 40.22 -58.95
C PRO A 3 27.01 38.95 -59.77
N CYS A 4 27.07 37.76 -59.15
CA CYS A 4 26.31 36.58 -59.59
C CYS A 4 25.72 35.82 -58.38
N THR A 5 24.40 35.85 -58.28
CA THR A 5 23.54 34.86 -57.62
C THR A 5 23.27 33.73 -58.59
N GLU A 6 23.28 32.46 -58.16
CA GLU A 6 22.31 31.47 -58.66
C GLU A 6 22.04 30.36 -57.63
N THR A 7 20.76 30.15 -57.40
CA THR A 7 20.10 29.10 -56.64
C THR A 7 20.11 27.79 -57.43
N SER A 8 20.49 26.66 -56.81
CA SER A 8 20.17 25.33 -57.35
C SER A 8 19.24 24.57 -56.39
N ASN A 9 17.96 24.58 -56.75
CA ASN A 9 16.93 23.68 -56.26
C ASN A 9 17.16 22.33 -56.96
N VAL A 10 17.60 21.30 -56.24
CA VAL A 10 17.66 19.93 -56.77
C VAL A 10 16.59 19.09 -56.03
N PRO A 11 15.46 18.76 -56.67
CA PRO A 11 14.47 17.87 -56.10
C PRO A 11 14.91 16.42 -56.26
N GLY A 12 14.99 15.64 -55.17
CA GLY A 12 14.90 14.18 -55.30
C GLY A 12 15.88 13.28 -54.55
N LEU A 13 16.67 13.73 -53.57
CA LEU A 13 17.57 12.85 -52.80
C LEU A 13 17.52 13.07 -51.28
N ASN A 14 16.31 13.07 -50.71
CA ASN A 14 16.10 12.83 -49.28
C ASN A 14 15.31 11.54 -49.10
N ARG A 15 15.96 10.39 -49.36
CA ARG A 15 15.47 9.10 -48.84
C ARG A 15 16.35 8.71 -47.67
N GLY A 16 15.81 8.96 -46.49
CA GLY A 16 16.44 8.70 -45.22
C GLY A 16 16.82 7.22 -45.07
N LEU A 17 18.11 6.99 -44.86
CA LEU A 17 18.57 5.93 -43.98
C LEU A 17 18.40 6.44 -42.56
N GLN A 18 17.16 6.49 -42.11
CA GLN A 18 16.85 6.63 -40.69
C GLN A 18 17.22 5.30 -40.08
N LEU A 19 18.46 5.20 -39.56
CA LEU A 19 18.85 4.11 -38.67
C LEU A 19 17.74 3.98 -37.64
N ALA A 20 17.09 2.81 -37.63
CA ALA A 20 16.10 2.46 -36.64
C ALA A 20 16.80 2.49 -35.26
N VAL A 21 16.70 3.63 -34.58
CA VAL A 21 17.04 3.73 -33.17
C VAL A 21 16.12 2.73 -32.46
N PRO A 22 16.68 1.75 -31.71
CA PRO A 22 15.86 0.81 -30.97
C PRO A 22 14.91 1.60 -30.09
N SER A 23 13.62 1.36 -30.25
CA SER A 23 12.56 1.90 -29.41
C SER A 23 12.77 1.43 -27.98
N HIS A 24 13.62 2.16 -27.24
CA HIS A 24 13.47 2.29 -25.81
C HIS A 24 12.02 2.75 -25.63
N ARG A 25 11.18 1.83 -25.19
CA ARG A 25 9.86 2.12 -24.64
C ARG A 25 10.08 3.26 -23.65
N ARG A 26 9.82 4.50 -24.08
CA ARG A 26 9.85 5.67 -23.21
C ARG A 26 8.80 5.36 -22.15
N GLU A 27 9.25 4.93 -20.98
CA GLU A 27 8.41 4.89 -19.79
C GLU A 27 7.83 6.28 -19.64
N LEU A 28 6.53 6.43 -19.92
CA LEU A 28 5.87 7.72 -19.82
C LEU A 28 5.85 8.07 -18.33
N GLN A 29 6.72 9.00 -17.97
CA GLN A 29 6.81 9.57 -16.64
C GLN A 29 5.91 10.80 -16.59
N THR A 30 5.07 10.89 -15.56
CA THR A 30 4.26 12.08 -15.31
C THR A 30 4.54 12.62 -13.92
N ALA A 31 4.61 13.95 -13.81
CA ALA A 31 4.75 14.64 -12.53
C ALA A 31 3.37 15.17 -12.09
N VAL A 32 3.00 14.92 -10.85
CA VAL A 32 1.69 15.25 -10.30
C VAL A 32 1.86 16.00 -8.99
N SER A 33 0.99 16.97 -8.75
CA SER A 33 0.93 17.77 -7.52
C SER A 33 -0.45 17.78 -6.85
N THR A 34 -1.43 17.05 -7.40
CA THR A 34 -2.82 17.00 -6.88
C THR A 34 -3.35 15.57 -6.79
N SER A 35 -4.29 15.31 -5.88
CA SER A 35 -4.93 14.00 -5.74
C SER A 35 -5.76 13.59 -6.96
N ALA A 36 -6.38 14.56 -7.65
CA ALA A 36 -7.07 14.33 -8.91
C ALA A 36 -6.09 13.93 -10.02
N GLY A 37 -4.97 14.64 -10.16
CA GLY A 37 -3.93 14.30 -11.14
C GLY A 37 -3.31 12.92 -10.90
N LEU A 38 -3.18 12.51 -9.64
CA LEU A 38 -2.66 11.18 -9.27
C LEU A 38 -3.63 10.09 -9.71
N THR A 39 -4.91 10.30 -9.44
CA THR A 39 -5.97 9.36 -9.84
C THR A 39 -6.02 9.23 -11.37
N SER A 40 -5.96 10.35 -12.09
CA SER A 40 -5.92 10.35 -13.56
C SER A 40 -4.66 9.65 -14.11
N ALA A 41 -3.50 9.90 -13.51
CA ALA A 41 -2.24 9.26 -13.91
C ALA A 41 -2.25 7.74 -13.69
N LEU A 42 -2.90 7.26 -12.62
CA LEU A 42 -3.08 5.83 -12.38
C LEU A 42 -4.05 5.19 -13.37
N ALA A 43 -5.09 5.93 -13.78
CA ALA A 43 -6.04 5.48 -14.79
C ALA A 43 -5.44 5.43 -16.21
N ASP A 44 -4.44 6.28 -16.50
CA ASP A 44 -3.69 6.24 -17.75
C ASP A 44 -2.77 5.01 -17.77
N THR A 45 -3.12 4.04 -18.61
CA THR A 45 -2.38 2.79 -18.77
C THR A 45 -1.03 2.97 -19.48
N ALA A 46 -0.81 4.10 -20.16
CA ALA A 46 0.45 4.39 -20.83
C ALA A 46 1.54 4.84 -19.83
N VAL A 47 1.13 5.42 -18.69
CA VAL A 47 2.03 5.96 -17.66
C VAL A 47 2.54 4.85 -16.75
N SER A 48 3.82 4.48 -16.86
CA SER A 48 4.42 3.46 -15.98
C SER A 48 5.06 4.03 -14.72
N ARG A 49 5.36 5.34 -14.70
CA ARG A 49 6.05 6.02 -13.59
C ARG A 49 5.37 7.36 -13.25
N ILE A 50 5.05 7.55 -11.99
CA ILE A 50 4.37 8.75 -11.48
C ILE A 50 5.24 9.36 -10.39
N VAL A 51 5.62 10.62 -10.56
CA VAL A 51 6.41 11.38 -9.60
C VAL A 51 5.52 12.38 -8.89
N LEU A 52 5.49 12.31 -7.58
CA LEU A 52 4.69 13.16 -6.73
C LEU A 52 5.53 14.34 -6.22
N ALA A 53 5.06 15.55 -6.49
CA ALA A 53 5.60 16.75 -5.87
C ALA A 53 5.27 16.76 -4.36
N SER A 54 6.09 17.48 -3.58
CA SER A 54 5.88 17.61 -2.13
C SER A 54 4.49 18.16 -1.83
N GLY A 55 3.81 17.56 -0.86
CA GLY A 55 2.48 17.99 -0.46
C GLY A 55 1.63 16.87 0.13
N THR A 56 0.46 17.26 0.62
CA THR A 56 -0.54 16.35 1.15
C THR A 56 -1.64 16.13 0.11
N TYR A 57 -1.77 14.89 -0.33
CA TYR A 57 -2.77 14.41 -1.28
C TYR A 57 -3.96 13.89 -0.47
N ASN A 58 -4.92 14.78 -0.24
CA ASN A 58 -6.17 14.46 0.41
C ASN A 58 -7.06 13.65 -0.55
N LEU A 59 -7.28 12.38 -0.21
CA LEU A 59 -8.01 11.44 -1.05
C LEU A 59 -9.50 11.45 -0.68
N ILE A 60 -10.35 11.65 -1.69
CA ILE A 60 -11.81 11.55 -1.55
C ILE A 60 -12.32 10.11 -1.76
N ALA A 61 -11.46 9.21 -2.25
CA ALA A 61 -11.75 7.81 -2.51
C ALA A 61 -10.48 6.96 -2.27
N GLU A 62 -10.65 5.63 -2.21
CA GLU A 62 -9.53 4.68 -2.08
C GLU A 62 -8.61 4.77 -3.31
N LEU A 63 -7.29 4.92 -3.10
CA LEU A 63 -6.32 4.93 -4.18
C LEU A 63 -6.09 3.50 -4.68
N SER A 64 -6.62 3.17 -5.84
CA SER A 64 -6.53 1.82 -6.41
C SER A 64 -5.41 1.70 -7.44
N ILE A 65 -4.49 0.76 -7.20
CA ILE A 65 -3.41 0.40 -8.11
C ILE A 65 -3.70 -1.01 -8.66
N THR A 66 -4.22 -1.07 -9.87
CA THR A 66 -4.68 -2.31 -10.53
C THR A 66 -3.74 -2.78 -11.65
N ARG A 67 -2.57 -2.15 -11.77
CA ARG A 67 -1.57 -2.42 -12.80
C ARG A 67 -0.17 -2.24 -12.26
N SER A 68 0.83 -2.65 -13.02
CA SER A 68 2.22 -2.34 -12.72
C SER A 68 2.46 -0.83 -12.82
N VAL A 69 3.06 -0.25 -11.78
CA VAL A 69 3.36 1.19 -11.70
C VAL A 69 4.45 1.47 -10.67
N ILE A 70 5.25 2.50 -10.92
CA ILE A 70 6.14 3.11 -9.93
C ILE A 70 5.50 4.42 -9.49
N LEU A 71 5.26 4.56 -8.19
CA LEU A 71 4.81 5.80 -7.57
C LEU A 71 5.88 6.27 -6.58
N GLU A 72 6.50 7.41 -6.88
CA GLU A 72 7.63 7.92 -6.09
C GLU A 72 7.43 9.38 -5.71
N ALA A 73 7.91 9.76 -4.54
CA ALA A 73 8.13 11.15 -4.21
C ALA A 73 9.29 11.71 -5.04
N ALA A 74 9.16 12.97 -5.49
CA ALA A 74 10.28 13.69 -6.08
C ALA A 74 11.47 13.76 -5.09
N ALA A 75 12.69 13.88 -5.59
CA ALA A 75 13.88 13.92 -4.75
C ALA A 75 13.78 15.03 -3.68
N GLY A 76 13.90 14.65 -2.40
CA GLY A 76 13.76 15.57 -1.26
C GLY A 76 12.34 16.03 -0.96
N ALA A 77 11.33 15.54 -1.67
CA ALA A 77 9.94 15.88 -1.43
C ALA A 77 9.35 15.07 -0.27
N THR A 78 8.49 15.71 0.51
CA THR A 78 7.66 15.05 1.51
C THR A 78 6.25 14.89 0.96
N VAL A 79 5.85 13.65 0.69
CA VAL A 79 4.57 13.33 0.09
C VAL A 79 3.71 12.58 1.10
N THR A 80 2.51 13.07 1.37
CA THR A 80 1.57 12.41 2.27
C THR A 80 0.27 12.09 1.54
N LEU A 81 -0.03 10.82 1.36
CA LEU A 81 -1.33 10.30 0.96
C LEU A 81 -2.21 10.19 2.21
N ASN A 82 -3.27 11.01 2.28
CA ASN A 82 -4.17 11.04 3.41
C ASN A 82 -5.58 10.63 2.99
N ALA A 83 -6.07 9.49 3.48
CA ALA A 83 -7.42 9.05 3.17
C ALA A 83 -8.52 9.90 3.82
N GLN A 84 -8.20 10.68 4.86
CA GLN A 84 -9.19 11.46 5.61
C GLN A 84 -10.41 10.63 6.04
N ALA A 85 -10.18 9.36 6.35
CA ALA A 85 -11.22 8.43 6.70
C ALA A 85 -11.61 8.58 8.17
N SER A 86 -12.85 8.21 8.47
CA SER A 86 -13.40 8.25 9.81
C SER A 86 -14.36 7.08 10.02
N SER A 87 -14.87 6.94 11.24
CA SER A 87 -15.89 5.95 11.56
C SER A 87 -17.19 6.09 10.75
N THR A 88 -17.48 7.30 10.24
CA THR A 88 -18.64 7.61 9.40
C THR A 88 -18.33 7.59 7.90
N SER A 89 -17.06 7.73 7.52
CA SER A 89 -16.58 7.68 6.13
C SER A 89 -15.37 6.77 6.04
N ARG A 90 -15.63 5.45 6.06
CA ARG A 90 -14.58 4.43 6.12
C ARG A 90 -13.91 4.25 4.77
N ARG A 91 -12.59 4.43 4.73
CA ARG A 91 -11.77 4.31 3.53
C ARG A 91 -10.37 3.84 3.91
N ARG A 92 -9.77 3.05 3.02
CA ARG A 92 -8.34 2.73 3.06
C ARG A 92 -7.58 3.77 2.26
N VAL A 93 -6.29 3.90 2.52
CA VAL A 93 -5.46 4.83 1.76
C VAL A 93 -5.14 4.25 0.39
N VAL A 94 -4.54 3.06 0.35
CA VAL A 94 -4.05 2.43 -0.88
C VAL A 94 -4.50 0.97 -0.98
N ASN A 95 -5.04 0.60 -2.15
CA ASN A 95 -5.39 -0.76 -2.52
C ASN A 95 -4.56 -1.20 -3.72
N ILE A 96 -3.70 -2.19 -3.50
CA ILE A 96 -2.76 -2.71 -4.49
C ILE A 96 -3.24 -4.08 -4.93
N ASN A 97 -3.74 -4.16 -6.16
CA ASN A 97 -4.23 -5.38 -6.78
C ASN A 97 -3.81 -5.44 -8.27
N PRO A 98 -2.51 -5.53 -8.57
CA PRO A 98 -2.01 -5.45 -9.94
C PRO A 98 -2.11 -6.80 -10.69
N GLY A 99 -2.75 -7.81 -10.10
CA GLY A 99 -2.75 -9.19 -10.58
C GLY A 99 -1.51 -9.98 -10.14
N SER A 100 -1.47 -11.27 -10.47
CA SER A 100 -0.42 -12.20 -10.00
C SER A 100 0.98 -11.88 -10.52
N SER A 101 1.09 -11.28 -11.72
CA SER A 101 2.35 -10.87 -12.36
C SER A 101 2.64 -9.37 -12.25
N GLY A 102 1.79 -8.62 -11.57
CA GLY A 102 1.92 -7.17 -11.46
C GLY A 102 3.09 -6.75 -10.57
N VAL A 103 3.76 -5.66 -10.93
CA VAL A 103 4.90 -5.11 -10.18
C VAL A 103 4.60 -3.67 -9.77
N VAL A 104 4.53 -3.42 -8.47
CA VAL A 104 4.24 -2.09 -7.91
C VAL A 104 5.36 -1.64 -7.00
N GLN A 105 5.82 -0.40 -7.18
CA GLN A 105 6.83 0.22 -6.34
C GLN A 105 6.28 1.52 -5.75
N LEU A 106 6.32 1.64 -4.43
CA LEU A 106 5.98 2.85 -3.70
C LEU A 106 7.25 3.37 -3.04
N ILE A 107 7.64 4.62 -3.33
CA ILE A 107 8.93 5.16 -2.90
C ILE A 107 8.73 6.52 -2.22
N GLY A 108 9.18 6.66 -0.98
CA GLY A 108 9.20 7.95 -0.27
C GLY A 108 7.81 8.49 0.11
N LEU A 109 6.81 7.61 0.27
CA LEU A 109 5.42 8.01 0.49
C LEU A 109 5.01 7.91 1.96
N GLY A 110 4.40 8.97 2.48
CA GLY A 110 3.63 8.95 3.73
C GLY A 110 2.21 8.45 3.46
N ILE A 111 1.74 7.47 4.22
CA ILE A 111 0.44 6.81 4.05
C ILE A 111 -0.30 6.88 5.40
N THR A 112 -1.37 7.67 5.45
CA THR A 112 -2.05 7.96 6.71
C THR A 112 -3.55 8.25 6.56
N GLY A 113 -4.23 8.36 7.70
CA GLY A 113 -5.63 8.73 7.79
C GLY A 113 -6.58 7.66 7.26
N GLY A 114 -6.09 6.42 7.10
CA GLY A 114 -6.90 5.27 6.77
C GLY A 114 -7.71 4.79 7.97
N TYR A 115 -9.01 4.59 7.78
CA TYR A 115 -9.93 4.11 8.80
C TYR A 115 -10.90 3.14 8.14
N TYR A 116 -10.61 1.86 8.32
CA TYR A 116 -11.40 0.75 7.80
C TYR A 116 -11.64 -0.20 8.98
N ASP A 117 -12.46 0.25 9.95
CA ASP A 117 -12.80 -0.49 11.18
C ASP A 117 -14.32 -0.44 11.44
N VAL A 118 -14.89 -1.54 11.91
CA VAL A 118 -16.33 -1.69 12.22
C VAL A 118 -16.70 -1.25 13.64
N VAL A 119 -15.75 -1.03 14.54
CA VAL A 119 -16.01 -1.10 15.98
C VAL A 119 -15.79 0.22 16.74
N ARG A 120 -16.69 1.19 16.46
CA ARG A 120 -17.32 2.01 17.52
C ARG A 120 -18.85 2.01 17.49
N ALA A 121 -19.48 1.48 16.44
CA ALA A 121 -20.94 1.50 16.29
C ALA A 121 -21.67 0.23 16.77
N HIS A 122 -20.97 -0.86 17.09
CA HIS A 122 -21.62 -2.17 17.30
C HIS A 122 -21.24 -2.96 18.58
N VAL A 123 -20.35 -2.45 19.45
CA VAL A 123 -20.01 -3.14 20.72
C VAL A 123 -21.20 -3.25 21.67
N GLN A 124 -22.22 -2.40 21.53
CA GLN A 124 -23.40 -2.45 22.40
C GLN A 124 -24.48 -3.46 21.97
N LYS A 125 -24.33 -4.19 20.85
CA LYS A 125 -25.46 -4.96 20.28
C LYS A 125 -25.27 -6.46 20.03
N PHE A 126 -24.10 -7.03 20.35
CA PHE A 126 -23.89 -8.48 20.18
C PHE A 126 -23.37 -9.12 21.47
N PRO A 127 -24.16 -9.97 22.13
CA PRO A 127 -23.79 -10.64 23.39
C PRO A 127 -22.95 -11.93 23.17
N SER A 128 -22.52 -12.22 21.94
CA SER A 128 -21.87 -13.50 21.58
C SER A 128 -20.60 -13.29 20.73
N PRO A 129 -19.43 -13.83 21.14
CA PRO A 129 -18.16 -13.71 20.41
C PRO A 129 -18.10 -14.41 19.05
N ARG A 130 -19.13 -15.20 18.68
CA ARG A 130 -19.17 -15.96 17.41
C ARG A 130 -19.64 -15.11 16.24
N ASP A 131 -20.30 -13.98 16.51
CA ASP A 131 -20.92 -13.13 15.49
C ASP A 131 -20.06 -11.91 15.12
N LEU A 132 -19.03 -11.58 15.91
CA LEU A 132 -18.01 -10.56 15.59
C LEU A 132 -16.87 -11.09 14.70
N GLN A 133 -17.02 -12.29 14.15
CA GLN A 133 -15.89 -12.99 13.53
C GLN A 133 -15.75 -12.65 12.06
N CYS A 134 -14.64 -11.99 11.76
CA CYS A 134 -13.97 -12.08 10.48
C CYS A 134 -13.47 -13.49 10.19
N PHE A 135 -14.38 -14.41 9.88
CA PHE A 135 -14.03 -15.72 9.39
C PHE A 135 -13.82 -15.63 7.88
N HIS A 136 -12.57 -15.77 7.42
CA HIS A 136 -12.28 -16.23 6.06
C HIS A 136 -12.83 -17.66 5.94
N ARG A 137 -14.12 -17.81 5.63
CA ARG A 137 -14.67 -19.11 5.23
C ARG A 137 -14.40 -19.30 3.73
N PRO A 138 -13.71 -20.37 3.31
CA PRO A 138 -13.45 -20.64 1.90
C PRO A 138 -14.69 -21.10 1.11
N HIS A 139 -15.89 -21.08 1.69
CA HIS A 139 -17.11 -21.59 1.06
C HIS A 139 -18.28 -20.60 1.16
N GLY A 140 -18.43 -19.79 0.10
CA GLY A 140 -19.67 -19.68 -0.67
C GLY A 140 -20.98 -19.29 0.01
N ARG A 141 -20.99 -18.58 1.14
CA ARG A 141 -22.24 -17.98 1.66
C ARG A 141 -21.99 -16.57 2.19
N LEU A 142 -22.63 -15.60 1.52
CA LEU A 142 -22.66 -14.17 1.86
C LEU A 142 -22.98 -13.97 3.35
N SER A 143 -21.96 -13.71 4.15
CA SER A 143 -22.10 -13.11 5.48
C SER A 143 -21.49 -11.71 5.39
N LEU A 144 -22.26 -10.68 5.73
CA LEU A 144 -21.89 -9.26 5.63
C LEU A 144 -20.82 -8.83 6.65
N ALA A 145 -19.98 -9.74 7.15
CA ALA A 145 -18.76 -9.39 7.85
C ALA A 145 -17.73 -8.94 6.81
N ARG A 146 -17.87 -7.70 6.32
CA ARG A 146 -16.78 -7.02 5.60
C ARG A 146 -15.62 -6.93 6.58
N CYS A 147 -14.66 -7.83 6.46
CA CYS A 147 -13.41 -7.69 7.20
C CYS A 147 -12.70 -6.49 6.64
N LEU A 148 -12.69 -5.43 7.44
CA LEU A 148 -12.11 -4.19 7.01
C LEU A 148 -10.59 -4.33 7.21
N GLN A 149 -9.89 -4.60 6.10
CA GLN A 149 -8.50 -5.03 6.04
C GLN A 149 -7.60 -3.94 5.46
N GLY A 150 -6.46 -3.63 6.10
CA GLY A 150 -5.43 -2.76 5.52
C GLY A 150 -5.82 -1.29 5.58
N GLY A 151 -5.86 -0.72 6.78
CA GLY A 151 -6.28 0.68 6.98
C GLY A 151 -5.45 1.64 6.13
N GLY A 152 -4.13 1.49 6.19
CA GLY A 152 -3.20 2.19 5.31
C GLY A 152 -3.15 1.54 3.93
N VAL A 153 -2.55 0.34 3.87
CA VAL A 153 -2.27 -0.38 2.63
C VAL A 153 -2.90 -1.76 2.65
N PHE A 154 -3.57 -2.11 1.56
CA PHE A 154 -4.01 -3.47 1.29
C PHE A 154 -3.30 -4.01 0.06
N VAL A 155 -2.68 -5.19 0.17
CA VAL A 155 -1.99 -5.86 -0.93
C VAL A 155 -2.68 -7.18 -1.25
N ASN A 156 -3.08 -7.35 -2.52
CA ASN A 156 -3.75 -8.54 -3.03
C ASN A 156 -2.96 -9.20 -4.16
N GLY A 157 -1.78 -9.75 -3.84
CA GLY A 157 -0.94 -10.43 -4.81
C GLY A 157 0.04 -9.51 -5.55
N GLY A 158 0.74 -10.09 -6.53
CA GLY A 158 1.80 -9.42 -7.28
C GLY A 158 3.12 -9.31 -6.51
N THR A 159 4.05 -8.54 -7.08
CA THR A 159 5.31 -8.15 -6.44
C THR A 159 5.24 -6.68 -6.05
N VAL A 160 5.25 -6.39 -4.75
CA VAL A 160 5.10 -5.03 -4.22
C VAL A 160 6.33 -4.65 -3.43
N THR A 161 6.95 -3.53 -3.76
CA THR A 161 8.06 -2.97 -2.98
C THR A 161 7.66 -1.62 -2.42
N LEU A 162 7.81 -1.44 -1.11
CA LEU A 162 7.70 -0.17 -0.43
C LEU A 162 9.09 0.22 0.05
N SER A 163 9.57 1.37 -0.39
CA SER A 163 10.91 1.87 -0.08
C SER A 163 10.84 3.26 0.52
N SER A 164 11.45 3.44 1.69
CA SER A 164 11.48 4.75 2.38
C SER A 164 10.09 5.34 2.64
N CYS A 165 9.07 4.47 2.78
CA CYS A 165 7.70 4.88 3.05
C CYS A 165 7.42 4.97 4.55
N THR A 166 6.52 5.86 4.94
CA THR A 166 6.01 6.01 6.30
C THR A 166 4.53 5.66 6.34
N ILE A 167 4.16 4.57 7.02
CA ILE A 167 2.77 4.11 7.14
C ILE A 167 2.34 4.31 8.58
N SER A 168 1.48 5.30 8.83
CA SER A 168 1.20 5.71 10.20
C SER A 168 -0.20 6.20 10.46
N GLY A 169 -0.67 6.02 11.69
CA GLY A 169 -1.96 6.52 12.15
C GLY A 169 -3.16 5.91 11.43
N ASN A 170 -3.01 4.68 10.94
CA ASN A 170 -4.07 3.98 10.22
C ASN A 170 -4.77 2.96 11.14
N THR A 171 -6.06 2.78 10.94
CA THR A 171 -6.89 1.89 11.76
C THR A 171 -7.66 0.91 10.89
N ALA A 172 -7.57 -0.39 11.23
CA ALA A 172 -8.38 -1.43 10.62
C ALA A 172 -8.59 -2.62 11.55
N ASP A 173 -9.55 -3.51 11.23
CA ASP A 173 -9.76 -4.73 12.01
C ASP A 173 -8.53 -5.65 11.93
N LEU A 174 -8.00 -5.81 10.70
CA LEU A 174 -6.82 -6.60 10.37
C LEU A 174 -5.83 -5.73 9.57
N GLY A 175 -4.57 -5.68 10.01
CA GLY A 175 -3.52 -4.90 9.37
C GLY A 175 -3.82 -3.41 9.44
N GLY A 176 -3.70 -2.81 10.63
CA GLY A 176 -3.95 -1.39 10.84
C GLY A 176 -3.17 -0.53 9.85
N GLY A 177 -1.86 -0.78 9.79
CA GLY A 177 -0.96 -0.21 8.79
C GLY A 177 -1.11 -0.91 7.45
N VAL A 178 -0.73 -2.20 7.41
CA VAL A 178 -0.69 -2.99 6.18
C VAL A 178 -1.34 -4.36 6.35
N TYR A 179 -2.14 -4.75 5.36
CA TYR A 179 -2.65 -6.10 5.22
C TYR A 179 -2.15 -6.74 3.93
N VAL A 180 -1.49 -7.88 4.04
CA VAL A 180 -0.97 -8.67 2.91
C VAL A 180 -1.81 -9.93 2.74
N ASN A 181 -2.60 -9.97 1.66
CA ASN A 181 -3.45 -11.12 1.32
C ASN A 181 -2.72 -12.18 0.49
N GLY A 182 -1.56 -11.86 -0.09
CA GLY A 182 -0.76 -12.75 -0.93
C GLY A 182 0.29 -12.00 -1.74
N GLY A 183 1.08 -12.73 -2.52
CA GLY A 183 2.16 -12.17 -3.34
C GLY A 183 3.51 -12.11 -2.62
N SER A 184 4.44 -11.33 -3.19
CA SER A 184 5.76 -11.05 -2.62
C SER A 184 5.84 -9.56 -2.27
N VAL A 185 5.91 -9.23 -0.99
CA VAL A 185 5.94 -7.85 -0.50
C VAL A 185 7.27 -7.56 0.19
N LYS A 186 7.96 -6.51 -0.23
CA LYS A 186 9.18 -6.02 0.41
C LYS A 186 8.95 -4.66 1.03
N PHE A 187 9.33 -4.51 2.29
CA PHE A 187 9.48 -3.23 2.98
C PHE A 187 10.96 -2.96 3.16
N ASP A 188 11.44 -1.85 2.62
CA ASP A 188 12.85 -1.47 2.64
C ASP A 188 12.99 -0.06 3.18
N SER A 189 13.68 0.10 4.31
CA SER A 189 13.84 1.42 4.94
C SER A 189 12.52 2.11 5.29
N CYS A 190 11.49 1.33 5.61
CA CYS A 190 10.16 1.84 5.92
C CYS A 190 9.99 2.15 7.42
N THR A 191 9.10 3.09 7.73
CA THR A 191 8.60 3.32 9.09
C THR A 191 7.12 2.94 9.15
N ILE A 192 6.74 2.05 10.06
CA ILE A 192 5.35 1.61 10.27
C ILE A 192 4.99 1.87 11.72
N SER A 193 4.19 2.90 12.00
CA SER A 193 4.00 3.35 13.37
C SER A 193 2.63 3.89 13.74
N GLY A 194 2.21 3.71 15.00
CA GLY A 194 0.95 4.29 15.49
C GLY A 194 -0.29 3.76 14.79
N ASN A 195 -0.22 2.56 14.23
CA ASN A 195 -1.35 1.93 13.54
C ASN A 195 -2.12 1.01 14.50
N THR A 196 -3.43 0.86 14.30
CA THR A 196 -4.32 0.11 15.18
C THR A 196 -5.05 -0.99 14.43
N GLY A 197 -4.94 -2.24 14.88
CA GLY A 197 -5.56 -3.42 14.26
C GLY A 197 -4.91 -4.71 14.72
N THR A 198 -5.53 -5.87 14.47
CA THR A 198 -4.80 -7.15 14.60
C THR A 198 -3.62 -7.11 13.62
N GLY A 199 -2.39 -7.44 14.02
CA GLY A 199 -1.23 -7.11 13.18
C GLY A 199 -1.08 -5.61 13.01
N GLY A 200 -1.11 -4.85 14.13
CA GLY A 200 -1.31 -3.39 14.15
C GLY A 200 -0.46 -2.66 13.12
N GLY A 201 0.83 -2.98 13.05
CA GLY A 201 1.69 -2.56 11.95
C GLY A 201 1.42 -3.34 10.67
N VAL A 202 1.75 -4.64 10.66
CA VAL A 202 1.63 -5.51 9.49
C VAL A 202 0.88 -6.80 9.83
N TYR A 203 -0.15 -7.12 9.05
CA TYR A 203 -0.84 -8.40 9.06
C TYR A 203 -0.57 -9.17 7.78
N VAL A 204 -0.03 -10.38 7.90
CA VAL A 204 0.28 -11.25 6.77
C VAL A 204 -0.68 -12.43 6.78
N TYR A 205 -1.71 -12.37 5.95
CA TYR A 205 -2.63 -13.49 5.76
C TYR A 205 -1.97 -14.62 4.98
N SER A 206 -1.36 -14.32 3.83
CA SER A 206 -0.63 -15.29 3.01
C SER A 206 0.46 -14.60 2.18
N GLY A 207 1.32 -15.37 1.52
CA GLY A 207 2.42 -14.84 0.70
C GLY A 207 3.75 -14.70 1.46
N MET A 208 4.73 -14.08 0.80
CA MET A 208 6.07 -13.85 1.32
C MET A 208 6.27 -12.36 1.60
N VAL A 209 6.71 -12.03 2.81
CA VAL A 209 7.02 -10.65 3.21
C VAL A 209 8.47 -10.56 3.67
N ALA A 210 9.21 -9.62 3.10
CA ALA A 210 10.56 -9.27 3.54
C ALA A 210 10.54 -7.86 4.15
N ILE A 211 11.06 -7.72 5.37
CA ILE A 211 11.18 -6.45 6.08
C ILE A 211 12.67 -6.21 6.33
N THR A 212 13.24 -5.23 5.63
CA THR A 212 14.67 -4.89 5.65
C THR A 212 14.85 -3.45 6.07
N SER A 213 15.84 -3.20 6.95
CA SER A 213 16.24 -1.84 7.35
C SER A 213 15.09 -0.96 7.87
N SER A 214 14.02 -1.55 8.39
CA SER A 214 12.76 -0.85 8.68
C SER A 214 12.52 -0.69 10.18
N SER A 215 11.65 0.24 10.56
CA SER A 215 11.25 0.49 11.95
C SER A 215 9.74 0.30 12.12
N ILE A 216 9.33 -0.59 13.03
CA ILE A 216 7.91 -0.89 13.32
C ILE A 216 7.65 -0.65 14.81
N TYR A 217 6.97 0.45 15.15
CA TYR A 217 6.82 0.85 16.55
C TYR A 217 5.51 1.54 16.90
N GLY A 218 5.12 1.46 18.18
CA GLY A 218 3.92 2.14 18.68
C GLY A 218 2.62 1.66 18.03
N ASN A 219 2.61 0.49 17.40
CA ASN A 219 1.42 -0.09 16.79
C ASN A 219 0.64 -0.89 17.85
N THR A 220 -0.68 -0.91 17.73
CA THR A 220 -1.57 -1.49 18.76
C THR A 220 -2.53 -2.51 18.17
N ALA A 221 -2.48 -3.74 18.68
CA ALA A 221 -3.54 -4.73 18.49
C ALA A 221 -4.58 -4.57 19.62
N GLY A 222 -5.62 -3.76 19.33
CA GLY A 222 -6.62 -3.31 20.31
C GLY A 222 -8.00 -3.97 20.20
N TYR A 223 -8.17 -5.02 19.39
CA TYR A 223 -9.49 -5.62 19.11
C TYR A 223 -9.63 -7.05 19.67
N VAL A 224 -10.80 -7.66 19.43
CA VAL A 224 -11.24 -8.98 19.93
C VAL A 224 -10.21 -10.09 19.68
N ARG A 225 -9.29 -9.90 18.72
CA ARG A 225 -8.04 -10.64 18.58
C ARG A 225 -6.90 -9.65 18.80
N ALA A 226 -6.16 -9.81 19.88
CA ALA A 226 -5.05 -8.92 20.25
C ALA A 226 -3.71 -9.52 19.85
N ASP A 227 -3.62 -10.10 18.66
CA ASP A 227 -2.42 -10.80 18.21
C ASP A 227 -1.50 -9.86 17.43
N GLY A 228 -0.21 -9.83 17.80
CA GLY A 228 0.88 -9.16 17.09
C GLY A 228 0.68 -7.66 16.90
N GLY A 229 0.92 -6.84 17.93
CA GLY A 229 0.83 -5.38 17.82
C GLY A 229 1.71 -4.80 16.70
N GLY A 230 2.92 -5.35 16.52
CA GLY A 230 3.83 -4.97 15.44
C GLY A 230 3.57 -5.73 14.15
N VAL A 231 3.87 -7.04 14.13
CA VAL A 231 3.70 -7.93 12.97
C VAL A 231 2.95 -9.19 13.40
N TYR A 232 1.92 -9.57 12.64
CA TYR A 232 1.19 -10.81 12.82
C TYR A 232 1.19 -11.63 11.52
N VAL A 233 1.40 -12.94 11.63
CA VAL A 233 1.47 -13.86 10.49
C VAL A 233 0.48 -14.99 10.67
N GLU A 234 -0.46 -15.12 9.74
CA GLU A 234 -1.48 -16.16 9.78
C GLU A 234 -1.11 -17.38 8.91
N ARG A 235 -0.92 -17.22 7.59
CA ARG A 235 -0.58 -18.34 6.68
C ARG A 235 0.52 -17.98 5.68
N GLY A 236 1.29 -16.93 5.97
CA GLY A 236 2.40 -16.47 5.13
C GLY A 236 3.78 -16.78 5.73
N THR A 237 4.81 -16.23 5.10
CA THR A 237 6.19 -16.25 5.60
C THR A 237 6.69 -14.82 5.72
N VAL A 238 7.36 -14.51 6.84
CA VAL A 238 7.97 -13.20 7.06
C VAL A 238 9.44 -13.38 7.38
N ALA A 239 10.30 -12.69 6.63
CA ALA A 239 11.72 -12.56 6.91
C ALA A 239 12.02 -11.11 7.33
N ILE A 240 12.64 -10.94 8.49
CA ILE A 240 12.95 -9.62 9.05
C ILE A 240 14.47 -9.54 9.26
N SER A 241 15.10 -8.49 8.74
CA SER A 241 16.54 -8.29 8.86
C SER A 241 16.89 -6.81 8.99
N SER A 242 17.94 -6.51 9.76
CA SER A 242 18.42 -5.14 10.01
C SER A 242 17.32 -4.15 10.43
N SER A 243 16.25 -4.63 11.08
CA SER A 243 15.04 -3.86 11.37
C SER A 243 14.78 -3.80 12.86
N THR A 244 14.14 -2.72 13.30
CA THR A 244 13.75 -2.52 14.70
C THR A 244 12.24 -2.69 14.85
N ILE A 245 11.81 -3.56 15.76
CA ILE A 245 10.41 -3.74 16.12
C ILE A 245 10.31 -3.52 17.63
N SER A 246 9.62 -2.47 18.06
CA SER A 246 9.65 -2.04 19.46
C SER A 246 8.43 -1.25 19.89
N GLY A 247 8.03 -1.37 21.16
CA GLY A 247 6.96 -0.53 21.72
C GLY A 247 5.61 -0.76 21.06
N ASN A 248 5.40 -1.94 20.46
CA ASN A 248 4.09 -2.35 19.96
C ASN A 248 3.29 -3.00 21.09
N THR A 249 1.99 -2.76 21.11
CA THR A 249 1.10 -3.21 22.18
C THR A 249 0.12 -4.24 21.66
N ALA A 250 0.04 -5.38 22.34
CA ALA A 250 -0.98 -6.41 22.14
C ALA A 250 -1.87 -6.46 23.39
N THR A 251 -3.03 -5.80 23.34
CA THR A 251 -3.90 -5.68 24.51
C THR A 251 -4.85 -6.88 24.59
N TYR A 252 -4.36 -8.02 25.09
CA TYR A 252 -5.23 -9.15 25.37
C TYR A 252 -6.19 -8.81 26.51
N VAL A 253 -7.49 -8.79 26.22
CA VAL A 253 -8.50 -8.88 27.27
C VAL A 253 -8.49 -10.33 27.78
N LYS A 254 -7.98 -10.55 29.00
CA LYS A 254 -7.70 -11.85 29.67
C LYS A 254 -8.85 -12.90 29.72
N ALA A 255 -10.01 -12.67 29.14
CA ALA A 255 -11.17 -13.57 29.26
C ALA A 255 -11.17 -14.81 28.34
N PHE A 256 -10.15 -15.02 27.48
CA PHE A 256 -10.26 -15.99 26.38
C PHE A 256 -9.06 -16.95 26.24
N LEU A 257 -8.54 -17.48 27.35
CA LEU A 257 -7.56 -18.58 27.31
C LEU A 257 -8.26 -19.92 27.02
N SER A 258 -8.26 -20.34 25.76
CA SER A 258 -8.27 -21.77 25.43
C SER A 258 -7.91 -21.99 23.94
N HIS A 259 -6.73 -22.58 23.70
CA HIS A 259 -6.33 -23.27 22.45
C HIS A 259 -5.98 -22.47 21.19
N ARG A 260 -4.82 -21.78 21.11
CA ARG A 260 -4.16 -21.54 19.80
C ARG A 260 -2.63 -21.62 19.84
N PRO A 261 -2.00 -22.50 19.02
CA PRO A 261 -0.54 -22.58 18.84
C PRO A 261 -0.12 -21.75 17.61
N TRP A 262 0.04 -20.44 17.74
CA TRP A 262 0.46 -19.58 16.62
C TRP A 262 1.60 -18.69 17.10
N ILE A 263 2.66 -18.57 16.29
CA ILE A 263 3.83 -17.73 16.58
C ILE A 263 3.38 -16.26 16.47
N ALA A 264 2.88 -15.71 17.57
CA ALA A 264 2.79 -14.27 17.74
C ALA A 264 4.19 -13.76 18.06
N LEU A 265 4.84 -13.08 17.11
CA LEU A 265 6.07 -12.35 17.42
C LEU A 265 5.65 -11.13 18.27
N LEU A 266 5.90 -11.22 19.57
CA LEU A 266 5.43 -10.27 20.59
C LEU A 266 6.33 -9.01 20.71
N LEU A 267 6.99 -8.59 19.62
CA LEU A 267 7.92 -7.46 19.61
C LEU A 267 7.23 -6.14 19.18
#